data_AF-A0A644XKH2-F1
#
_entry.id   AF-A0A644XKH2-F1
#
_cell.length_a   1.000
_cell.length_b   1.000
_cell.length_c   1.000
_cell.angle_alpha   90.00
_cell.angle_beta   90.00
_cell.angle_gamma   90.00
#
_symmetry.space_group_name_H-M   'P 1'
#
loop_
_entity.id
_entity.type
_entity.pdbx_description
1 polymer ?
#
loop_
_entity_poly.entity_id
_entity_poly.type
_entity_poly.pdbx_seq_one_letter_code
_entity_poly.pdbx_strand_id
1 'polypeptide(L)' 'MNNFTFYNPTKLIFGKGTIPSLTGEIPADKKILITFGGGSVKNNGVYKQVSEA' A
#
# COMPACT_ATOMS: atom_id res chain seq x y z
N MET A 1 28.51 -14.65 13.09
CA MET A 1 27.70 -13.53 12.56
C MET A 1 28.65 -12.37 12.34
N ASN A 2 28.62 -11.73 11.16
CA ASN A 2 29.49 -10.59 10.86
C ASN A 2 28.77 -9.28 11.16
N ASN A 3 29.53 -8.21 11.38
CA ASN A 3 28.96 -6.88 11.59
C ASN A 3 28.28 -6.40 10.31
N PHE A 4 27.07 -5.85 10.44
CA PHE A 4 26.35 -5.19 9.36
C PHE A 4 25.56 -3.99 9.86
N THR A 5 25.31 -3.05 8.95
CA THR A 5 24.33 -1.97 9.13
C THR A 5 23.15 -2.27 8.22
N PHE A 6 21.93 -2.25 8.78
CA PHE A 6 20.71 -2.45 8.03
C PHE A 6 19.90 -1.16 8.01
N TYR A 7 19.46 -0.76 6.81
CA TYR A 7 18.60 0.40 6.61
C TYR A 7 17.37 -0.02 5.82
N ASN A 8 16.20 0.22 6.41
CA ASN A 8 14.91 0.03 5.76
C ASN A 8 14.05 1.28 6.00
N PRO A 9 14.00 2.21 5.03
CA PRO A 9 13.20 3.43 5.15
C PRO A 9 11.71 3.19 4.95
N THR A 10 11.31 2.01 4.45
CA THR A 10 9.93 1.73 4.09
C THR A 10 9.08 1.65 5.36
N LYS A 11 8.09 2.54 5.47
CA LYS A 11 7.08 2.47 6.51
C LYS A 11 6.20 1.25 6.31
N LEU A 12 6.08 0.42 7.34
CA LEU A 12 5.23 -0.77 7.33
C LEU A 12 3.91 -0.46 8.03
N ILE A 13 2.81 -0.58 7.30
CA ILE A 13 1.45 -0.47 7.83
C ILE A 13 0.85 -1.87 7.83
N PHE A 14 0.76 -2.47 9.01
CA PHE A 14 0.47 -3.90 9.16
C PHE A 14 -0.77 -4.14 10.02
N GLY A 15 -1.60 -5.09 9.62
CA GLY A 15 -2.80 -5.50 10.35
C GLY A 15 -3.99 -5.75 9.42
N LYS A 16 -5.04 -6.36 9.95
CA LYS A 16 -6.31 -6.50 9.23
C LYS A 16 -6.99 -5.13 9.13
N GLY A 17 -7.46 -4.77 7.92
CA GLY A 17 -8.25 -3.55 7.71
C GLY A 17 -7.44 -2.27 7.65
N THR A 18 -6.15 -2.32 7.28
CA THR A 18 -5.28 -1.15 7.21
C THR A 18 -5.34 -0.37 5.91
N ILE A 19 -5.95 -0.91 4.84
CA ILE A 19 -6.06 -0.23 3.53
C ILE A 19 -6.62 1.21 3.63
N PRO A 20 -7.63 1.52 4.48
CA PRO A 20 -8.13 2.88 4.64
C PRO A 20 -7.11 3.91 5.15
N SER A 21 -5.96 3.50 5.70
CA SER A 21 -4.93 4.46 6.11
C SER A 21 -4.18 5.08 4.93
N LEU A 22 -4.34 4.55 3.70
CA LEU A 22 -3.67 5.06 2.50
C LEU A 22 -3.92 6.55 2.25
N THR A 23 -5.10 7.07 2.60
CA THR A 23 -5.46 8.50 2.46
C THR A 23 -4.47 9.42 3.19
N GLY A 24 -3.88 8.96 4.30
CA GLY A 24 -2.89 9.71 5.07
C GLY A 24 -1.45 9.52 4.58
N GLU A 25 -1.20 8.55 3.70
CA GLU A 25 0.15 8.21 3.22
C GLU A 25 0.43 8.73 1.81
N ILE A 26 -0.61 9.14 1.08
CA ILE A 26 -0.50 9.66 -0.29
C ILE A 26 -0.82 11.16 -0.28
N PRO A 27 0.03 12.02 -0.86
CA PRO A 27 -0.28 13.44 -0.96
C PRO A 27 -1.53 13.69 -1.83
N ALA A 28 -2.47 14.47 -1.31
CA ALA A 28 -3.78 14.70 -1.94
C ALA A 28 -3.71 15.49 -3.27
N ASP A 29 -2.59 16.16 -3.54
CA ASP A 29 -2.36 16.98 -4.73
C ASP A 29 -1.79 16.17 -5.92
N LYS A 30 -1.67 14.84 -5.79
CA LYS A 30 -1.05 13.98 -6.81
C LYS A 30 -2.07 13.15 -7.56
N LYS A 31 -1.90 13.11 -8.88
CA LYS A 31 -2.55 12.11 -9.73
C LYS A 31 -1.78 10.80 -9.64
N ILE A 32 -2.44 9.75 -9.18
CA ILE A 32 -1.86 8.42 -8.99
C ILE A 32 -2.24 7.46 -10.12
N LEU A 33 -1.34 6.52 -10.42
CA LEU A 33 -1.58 5.38 -11.29
C LEU A 33 -1.55 4.10 -10.44
N ILE A 34 -2.67 3.39 -10.37
CA ILE A 34 -2.75 2.10 -9.69
C ILE A 34 -2.34 1.00 -10.66
N THR A 35 -1.31 0.24 -10.30
CA THR A 35 -0.82 -0.90 -11.08
C THR A 35 -1.16 -2.22 -10.39
N PHE A 36 -1.58 -3.22 -11.16
CA PHE A 36 -1.84 -4.58 -10.68
C PHE A 36 -1.70 -5.58 -11.83
N GLY A 37 -1.54 -6.87 -11.49
CA GLY A 37 -1.38 -7.95 -12.48
C GLY A 37 -2.71 -8.44 -13.08
N GLY A 38 -2.91 -9.76 -13.14
CA GLY A 38 -4.05 -10.40 -13.82
C GLY A 38 -5.46 -10.13 -13.27
N GLY A 39 -5.64 -9.17 -12.36
CA GLY A 39 -6.97 -8.69 -11.94
C GLY A 39 -7.59 -9.37 -10.72
N SER A 40 -6.91 -10.28 -10.04
CA SER A 40 -7.40 -10.92 -8.80
C SER A 40 -7.83 -9.92 -7.73
N VAL A 41 -7.16 -8.76 -7.66
CA VAL A 41 -7.48 -7.63 -6.76
C VAL A 41 -8.88 -7.04 -6.99
N LYS A 42 -9.46 -7.20 -8.18
CA LYS A 42 -10.84 -6.79 -8.46
C LYS A 42 -11.84 -7.81 -7.91
N ASN A 43 -11.54 -9.10 -8.05
CA ASN A 43 -12.41 -10.19 -7.62
C ASN A 43 -12.52 -10.30 -6.10
N ASN A 44 -11.42 -10.02 -5.37
CA ASN A 44 -11.40 -10.09 -3.91
C ASN A 44 -11.72 -8.75 -3.22
N GLY A 45 -12.12 -7.73 -3.98
CA GLY A 45 -12.51 -6.42 -3.46
C GLY A 45 -11.37 -5.51 -2.98
N VAL A 46 -10.10 -5.92 -3.09
CA VAL A 46 -8.95 -5.09 -2.70
C VAL A 46 -8.87 -3.81 -3.54
N TYR A 47 -9.06 -3.92 -4.85
CA TYR A 47 -9.06 -2.76 -5.75
C TYR A 47 -10.12 -1.73 -5.34
N LYS A 48 -11.30 -2.21 -4.93
CA LYS A 48 -12.38 -1.37 -4.45
C LYS A 48 -11.96 -0.63 -3.17
N GLN A 49 -11.43 -1.34 -2.18
CA GLN A 49 -10.94 -0.74 -0.93
C GLN A 49 -9.84 0.31 -1.17
N VAL A 50 -8.92 0.07 -2.11
CA VAL A 50 -7.86 1.01 -2.46
C VAL A 50 -8.39 2.24 -3.20
N SER A 51 -9.42 2.07 -4.05
CA SER A 51 -10.00 3.18 -4.82
C SER A 51 -10.95 4.06 -4.00
N GLU A 52 -11.44 3.55 -2.86
CA GLU A 52 -12.33 4.24 -1.93
C GLU A 52 -11.60 4.83 -0.71
N ALA A 53 -10.31 4.54 -0.55
CA ALA A 53 -9.44 5.16 0.45
C ALA A 53 -8.97 6.54 -0.02
#